data_AF-A0A962D133-F1
#
_entry.id   AF-A0A962D133-F1
#
_cell.length_a   1.000
_cell.length_b   1.000
_cell.length_c   1.000
_cell.angle_alpha   90.00
_cell.angle_beta   90.00
_cell.angle_gamma   90.00
#
_symmetry.space_group_name_H-M   'P 1'
#
loop_
_entity.id
_entity.type
_entity.pdbx_description
1 polymer ?
#
loop_
_entity_poly.entity_id
_entity_poly.type
_entity_poly.pdbx_seq_one_letter_code
_entity_poly.pdbx_strand_id
1 'polypeptide(L)'
;MAFQLADALLRAGLFALLLVVAFLLMPWFLTAEHYADGDAVNAQFPVVLGDADAARILRWSAYQQAPAADRAPLFDEGRIDALVTVDGQRLTATARGGRVEVDLLDDDHRHWASYQIDQGQVHPRSYRRSGPYLLLYALIAALLLTPLLRGLCIAIWVRIHRTRVPRSTGARLD
;
A
#
# COMPACT_ATOMS: atom_id res chain seq x y z
N MET A 1 34.42 21.80 1.87
CA MET A 1 34.20 20.37 2.18
C MET A 1 32.91 20.14 2.99
N ALA A 2 32.73 20.75 4.16
CA ALA A 2 31.54 20.54 5.01
C ALA A 2 30.18 20.79 4.31
N PHE A 3 30.08 21.85 3.48
CA PHE A 3 28.84 22.16 2.75
C PHE A 3 28.48 21.10 1.68
N GLN A 4 29.47 20.58 0.96
CA GLN A 4 29.25 19.52 -0.05
C GLN A 4 28.79 18.21 0.61
N LEU A 5 29.38 17.88 1.76
CA LEU A 5 28.97 16.71 2.54
C LEU A 5 27.52 16.86 3.06
N ALA A 6 27.16 18.03 3.59
CA ALA A 6 25.81 18.30 4.06
C ALA A 6 24.76 18.21 2.94
N ASP A 7 25.05 18.76 1.75
CA ASP A 7 24.14 18.67 0.60
C ASP A 7 24.01 17.22 0.10
N ALA A 8 25.10 16.45 0.08
CA ALA A 8 25.06 15.04 -0.29
C ALA A 8 24.22 14.20 0.69
N LEU A 9 24.39 14.41 1.99
CA LEU A 9 23.60 13.73 3.03
C LEU A 9 22.12 14.10 2.94
N LEU A 10 21.80 15.38 2.70
CA LEU A 10 20.41 15.82 2.51
C LEU A 10 19.77 15.14 1.30
N ARG A 11 20.47 15.04 0.16
CA ARG A 11 19.97 14.36 -1.04
C ARG A 11 19.73 12.87 -0.78
N ALA A 12 20.70 12.19 -0.17
CA ALA A 12 20.58 10.77 0.14
C ALA A 12 19.43 10.50 1.11
N GLY A 13 19.31 11.30 2.18
CA GLY A 13 18.22 11.18 3.15
C GLY A 13 16.85 11.46 2.53
N LEU A 14 16.73 12.50 1.70
CA LEU A 14 15.49 12.83 1.00
C LEU A 14 15.10 11.72 0.01
N PHE A 15 16.06 11.20 -0.75
CA PHE A 15 15.83 10.09 -1.68
C PHE A 15 15.36 8.84 -0.94
N ALA A 16 16.05 8.44 0.13
CA ALA A 16 15.69 7.26 0.92
C ALA A 16 14.28 7.41 1.54
N LEU A 17 13.96 8.59 2.08
CA LEU A 17 12.63 8.88 2.60
C LEU A 17 11.56 8.78 1.51
N LEU A 18 11.79 9.40 0.35
CA LEU A 18 10.86 9.35 -0.77
C LEU A 18 10.68 7.94 -1.31
N LEU A 19 11.75 7.14 -1.35
CA LEU A 19 11.69 5.74 -1.78
C LEU A 19 10.78 4.93 -0.87
N VAL A 20 10.94 5.06 0.46
CA VAL A 20 10.10 4.38 1.44
C VAL A 20 8.65 4.83 1.33
N VAL A 21 8.41 6.15 1.30
CA VAL A 21 7.06 6.70 1.19
C VAL A 21 6.40 6.27 -0.12
N ALA A 22 7.10 6.35 -1.24
CA ALA A 22 6.58 5.89 -2.52
C ALA A 22 6.26 4.41 -2.48
N PHE A 23 7.16 3.55 -1.99
CA PHE A 23 6.92 2.11 -1.90
C PHE A 23 5.67 1.77 -1.06
N LEU A 24 5.47 2.45 0.07
CA LEU A 24 4.31 2.24 0.94
C LEU A 24 2.99 2.73 0.32
N LEU A 25 3.03 3.79 -0.49
CA LEU A 25 1.84 4.39 -1.09
C LEU A 25 1.48 3.77 -2.45
N MET A 26 2.44 3.23 -3.19
CA MET A 26 2.24 2.68 -4.54
C MET A 26 1.11 1.64 -4.65
N PRO A 27 0.89 0.72 -3.68
CA PRO A 27 -0.23 -0.21 -3.76
C PRO A 27 -1.60 0.48 -3.86
N TRP A 28 -1.73 1.69 -3.33
CA TRP A 28 -2.98 2.46 -3.37
C TRP A 28 -3.21 3.18 -4.71
N PHE A 29 -2.16 3.39 -5.49
CA PHE A 29 -2.23 4.13 -6.75
C PHE A 29 -2.12 3.25 -7.99
N LEU A 30 -1.29 2.19 -7.95
CA LEU A 30 -0.98 1.38 -9.13
C LEU A 30 -1.72 0.06 -9.19
N THR A 31 -2.10 -0.50 -8.03
CA THR A 31 -2.67 -1.85 -7.96
C THR A 31 -4.02 -1.90 -7.28
N ALA A 32 -4.57 -0.74 -6.91
CA ALA A 32 -5.90 -0.64 -6.32
C ALA A 32 -6.97 -0.86 -7.41
N GLU A 33 -7.71 -1.94 -7.25
CA GLU A 33 -8.86 -2.32 -8.07
C GLU A 33 -10.12 -2.19 -7.19
N HIS A 34 -11.16 -1.59 -7.74
CA HIS A 34 -12.49 -1.52 -7.14
C HIS A 34 -13.46 -2.17 -8.10
N TYR A 35 -14.31 -3.06 -7.59
CA TYR A 35 -15.21 -3.85 -8.41
C TYR A 35 -16.66 -3.43 -8.19
N ALA A 36 -17.38 -3.26 -9.30
CA ALA A 36 -18.82 -3.26 -9.39
C ALA A 36 -19.32 -4.64 -9.85
N ASP A 37 -20.63 -4.85 -9.76
CA ASP A 37 -21.24 -6.11 -10.18
C ASP A 37 -21.00 -6.36 -11.67
N GLY A 38 -20.39 -7.51 -11.99
CA GLY A 38 -20.06 -7.92 -13.37
C GLY A 38 -18.66 -7.55 -13.85
N ASP A 39 -17.85 -6.84 -13.05
CA ASP A 39 -16.47 -6.54 -13.42
C ASP A 39 -15.59 -7.79 -13.50
N ALA A 40 -14.59 -7.75 -14.38
CA ALA A 40 -13.57 -8.80 -14.44
C ALA A 40 -12.68 -8.72 -13.20
N VAL A 41 -12.79 -9.73 -12.33
CA VAL A 41 -12.05 -9.78 -11.07
C VAL A 41 -10.66 -10.37 -11.29
N ASN A 42 -9.66 -9.77 -10.64
CA ASN A 42 -8.29 -10.26 -10.71
C ASN A 42 -8.19 -11.73 -10.27
N ALA A 43 -7.55 -12.58 -11.09
CA ALA A 43 -7.41 -14.00 -10.81
C ALA A 43 -6.72 -14.30 -9.47
N GLN A 44 -5.89 -13.38 -8.96
CA GLN A 44 -5.16 -13.51 -7.69
C GLN A 44 -5.95 -13.05 -6.46
N PHE A 45 -7.17 -12.55 -6.64
CA PHE A 45 -8.04 -12.12 -5.55
C PHE A 45 -8.28 -13.29 -4.57
N PRO A 46 -7.94 -13.13 -3.27
CA PRO A 46 -8.07 -14.20 -2.30
C PRO A 46 -9.50 -14.29 -1.75
N VAL A 47 -10.00 -15.52 -1.62
CA VAL A 47 -11.25 -15.89 -0.97
C VAL A 47 -10.93 -16.83 0.18
N VAL A 48 -11.49 -16.55 1.35
CA VAL A 48 -11.27 -17.35 2.57
C VAL A 48 -12.47 -18.27 2.75
N LEU A 49 -12.17 -19.56 2.92
CA LEU A 49 -13.12 -20.62 3.19
C LEU A 49 -12.88 -21.19 4.59
N GLY A 50 -13.88 -21.84 5.15
CA GLY A 50 -13.85 -22.45 6.48
C GLY A 50 -14.14 -21.46 7.59
N ASP A 51 -13.78 -21.86 8.80
CA ASP A 51 -13.83 -21.03 10.00
C ASP A 51 -12.43 -20.57 10.41
N ALA A 52 -12.29 -20.00 11.61
CA ALA A 52 -11.00 -19.51 12.09
C ALA A 52 -9.96 -20.63 12.35
N ASP A 53 -10.40 -21.85 12.57
CA ASP A 53 -9.56 -22.99 12.95
C ASP A 53 -9.17 -23.87 11.75
N ALA A 54 -10.02 -23.91 10.71
CA ALA A 54 -9.85 -24.69 9.49
C ALA A 54 -9.87 -23.82 8.23
N ALA A 55 -9.36 -22.59 8.35
CA ALA A 55 -9.30 -21.64 7.25
C ALA A 55 -8.51 -22.20 6.06
N ARG A 56 -9.00 -21.95 4.86
CA ARG A 56 -8.33 -22.25 3.59
C ARG A 56 -8.45 -21.08 2.63
N ILE A 57 -7.45 -20.86 1.80
CA ILE A 57 -7.44 -19.76 0.83
C ILE A 57 -7.61 -20.31 -0.58
N LEU A 58 -8.59 -19.78 -1.31
CA LEU A 58 -8.69 -19.97 -2.76
C LEU A 58 -8.42 -18.65 -3.48
N ARG A 59 -7.69 -18.73 -4.59
CA ARG A 59 -7.60 -17.61 -5.54
C ARG A 59 -8.85 -17.58 -6.41
N TRP A 60 -9.24 -16.40 -6.86
CA TRP A 60 -10.49 -16.19 -7.59
C TRP A 60 -10.66 -17.08 -8.82
N SER A 61 -9.58 -17.31 -9.58
CA SER A 61 -9.61 -18.25 -10.70
C SER A 61 -10.01 -19.67 -10.29
N ALA A 62 -9.48 -20.16 -9.17
CA ALA A 62 -9.83 -21.47 -8.62
C ALA A 62 -11.23 -21.45 -7.99
N TYR A 63 -11.62 -20.36 -7.31
CA TYR A 63 -12.95 -20.19 -6.74
C TYR A 63 -14.03 -20.28 -7.81
N GLN A 64 -13.88 -19.57 -8.94
CA GLN A 64 -14.84 -19.62 -10.05
C GLN A 64 -14.96 -21.00 -10.68
N GLN A 65 -13.86 -21.76 -10.76
CA GLN A 65 -13.85 -23.10 -11.34
C GLN A 65 -14.38 -24.17 -10.39
N ALA A 66 -14.34 -23.93 -9.07
CA ALA A 66 -14.85 -24.85 -8.07
C ALA A 66 -16.38 -24.97 -8.16
N PRO A 67 -16.93 -26.19 -8.35
CA PRO A 67 -18.37 -26.42 -8.30
C PRO A 67 -18.95 -25.93 -6.98
N ALA A 68 -20.16 -25.33 -7.01
CA ALA A 68 -20.78 -24.78 -5.81
C ALA A 68 -20.97 -25.83 -4.69
N ALA A 69 -21.19 -27.09 -5.06
CA ALA A 69 -21.34 -28.21 -4.13
C ALA A 69 -20.04 -28.60 -3.40
N ASP A 70 -18.88 -28.26 -3.97
CA ASP A 70 -17.55 -28.61 -3.44
C ASP A 70 -16.86 -27.41 -2.76
N ARG A 71 -17.52 -26.24 -2.73
CA ARG A 71 -17.01 -25.09 -2.00
C ARG A 71 -17.25 -25.35 -0.52
N ALA A 72 -16.15 -25.48 0.24
CA ALA A 72 -16.20 -25.37 1.69
C ALA A 72 -16.95 -24.08 2.08
N PRO A 73 -17.61 -24.05 3.25
CA PRO A 73 -18.37 -22.89 3.69
C PRO A 73 -17.51 -21.62 3.63
N LEU A 74 -18.12 -20.50 3.23
CA LEU A 74 -17.40 -19.22 3.20
C LEU A 74 -17.16 -18.74 4.63
N PHE A 75 -16.00 -18.12 4.85
CA PHE A 75 -15.72 -17.46 6.12
C PHE A 75 -16.55 -16.17 6.24
N ASP A 76 -17.66 -16.23 6.97
CA ASP A 76 -18.68 -15.18 6.99
C ASP A 76 -18.82 -14.44 8.34
N GLU A 77 -18.30 -15.00 9.43
CA GLU A 77 -18.26 -14.38 10.75
C GLU A 77 -17.00 -14.77 11.53
N GLY A 78 -16.40 -13.79 12.22
CA GLY A 78 -15.27 -14.00 13.13
C GLY A 78 -13.99 -13.31 12.70
N ARG A 79 -12.85 -13.76 13.25
CA ARG A 79 -11.53 -13.18 12.99
C ARG A 79 -10.43 -14.24 12.98
N ILE A 80 -9.54 -14.13 12.02
CA ILE A 80 -8.28 -14.87 11.89
C ILE A 80 -7.15 -13.86 12.05
N ASP A 81 -6.19 -14.15 12.94
CA ASP A 81 -5.05 -13.28 13.19
C ASP A 81 -3.80 -13.68 12.40
N ALA A 82 -2.95 -12.68 12.10
CA ALA A 82 -1.72 -12.79 11.29
C ALA A 82 -0.71 -13.87 11.72
N LEU A 83 -0.88 -14.46 12.90
CA LEU A 83 -0.05 -15.53 13.43
C LEU A 83 -0.43 -16.90 12.87
N VAL A 84 -1.60 -17.02 12.22
CA VAL A 84 -2.05 -18.25 11.59
C VAL A 84 -1.43 -18.39 10.20
N THR A 85 -0.72 -19.49 10.00
CA THR A 85 -0.22 -19.89 8.68
C THR A 85 -1.23 -20.83 8.04
N VAL A 86 -1.85 -20.41 6.96
CA VAL A 86 -2.81 -21.19 6.15
C VAL A 86 -2.16 -21.49 4.81
N ASP A 87 -2.05 -22.78 4.44
CA ASP A 87 -1.40 -23.21 3.19
C ASP A 87 0.03 -22.65 3.01
N GLY A 88 0.76 -22.44 4.10
CA GLY A 88 2.10 -21.83 4.09
C GLY A 88 2.13 -20.30 4.01
N GLN A 89 0.97 -19.65 3.97
CA GLN A 89 0.81 -18.19 3.84
C GLN A 89 0.33 -17.58 5.16
N ARG A 90 0.73 -16.34 5.48
CA ARG A 90 0.24 -15.65 6.67
C ARG A 90 -1.06 -14.93 6.35
N LEU A 91 -2.11 -15.24 7.10
CA LEU A 91 -3.45 -14.72 6.86
C LEU A 91 -3.93 -13.89 8.05
N THR A 92 -4.44 -12.70 7.77
CA THR A 92 -5.38 -12.00 8.67
C THR A 92 -6.70 -11.87 7.92
N ALA A 93 -7.80 -12.26 8.55
CA ALA A 93 -9.13 -12.07 8.00
C ALA A 93 -10.09 -11.61 9.08
N THR A 94 -11.02 -10.74 8.75
CA THR A 94 -12.10 -10.35 9.65
C THR A 94 -13.40 -10.38 8.86
N ALA A 95 -14.38 -11.11 9.36
CA ALA A 95 -15.70 -11.25 8.77
C ALA A 95 -16.76 -10.80 9.77
N ARG A 96 -17.70 -9.97 9.31
CA ARG A 96 -18.81 -9.49 10.12
C ARG A 96 -20.00 -9.18 9.24
N GLY A 97 -21.12 -9.88 9.46
CA GLY A 97 -22.35 -9.67 8.67
C GLY A 97 -22.11 -9.89 7.17
N GLY A 98 -21.34 -10.92 6.83
CA GLY A 98 -20.97 -11.28 5.46
C GLY A 98 -19.95 -10.35 4.79
N ARG A 99 -19.58 -9.21 5.38
CA ARG A 99 -18.46 -8.41 4.87
C ARG A 99 -17.16 -9.01 5.37
N VAL A 100 -16.23 -9.27 4.45
CA VAL A 100 -14.93 -9.87 4.75
C VAL A 100 -13.81 -8.96 4.30
N GLU A 101 -12.84 -8.74 5.18
CA GLU A 101 -11.58 -8.06 4.89
C GLU A 101 -10.43 -9.03 5.09
N VAL A 102 -9.53 -9.10 4.11
CA VAL A 102 -8.43 -10.05 4.04
C VAL A 102 -7.12 -9.31 3.85
N ASP A 103 -6.12 -9.67 4.63
CA ASP A 103 -4.72 -9.32 4.47
C ASP A 103 -3.90 -10.61 4.42
N LEU A 104 -3.41 -10.94 3.23
CA LEU A 104 -2.71 -12.17 2.94
C LEU A 104 -1.29 -11.86 2.52
N LEU A 105 -0.32 -12.45 3.21
CA LEU A 105 1.08 -12.42 2.84
C LEU A 105 1.51 -13.82 2.36
N ASP A 106 1.78 -13.92 1.06
CA ASP A 106 2.52 -15.05 0.48
C ASP A 106 3.98 -14.64 0.26
N ASP A 107 4.81 -15.60 -0.19
CA ASP A 107 6.28 -15.52 -0.28
C ASP A 107 6.83 -14.12 -0.50
N ASP A 108 6.40 -13.46 -1.59
CA ASP A 108 6.88 -12.14 -2.00
C ASP A 108 5.78 -11.09 -2.14
N HIS A 109 4.51 -11.46 -1.96
CA HIS A 109 3.39 -10.56 -2.20
C HIS A 109 2.49 -10.42 -0.98
N ARG A 110 2.07 -9.17 -0.76
CA ARG A 110 0.99 -8.86 0.17
C ARG A 110 -0.24 -8.48 -0.62
N HIS A 111 -1.35 -9.08 -0.27
CA HIS A 111 -2.65 -8.89 -0.88
C HIS A 111 -3.59 -8.33 0.18
N TRP A 112 -4.30 -7.26 -0.16
CA TRP A 112 -5.44 -6.83 0.62
C TRP A 112 -6.68 -6.92 -0.23
N ALA A 113 -7.71 -7.57 0.29
CA ALA A 113 -8.97 -7.73 -0.41
C ALA A 113 -10.14 -7.43 0.53
N SER A 114 -11.21 -6.91 -0.05
CA SER A 114 -12.51 -6.86 0.63
C SER A 114 -13.60 -7.38 -0.30
N TYR A 115 -14.54 -8.12 0.28
CA TYR A 115 -15.70 -8.65 -0.43
C TYR A 115 -16.91 -8.75 0.49
N GLN A 116 -18.07 -8.87 -0.13
CA GLN A 116 -19.33 -9.17 0.54
C GLN A 116 -19.72 -10.61 0.22
N ILE A 117 -20.25 -11.32 1.20
CA ILE A 117 -20.93 -12.59 1.03
C ILE A 117 -22.42 -12.29 1.04
N ASP A 118 -23.11 -12.72 -0.01
CA ASP A 118 -24.57 -12.68 -0.11
C ASP A 118 -25.07 -13.99 -0.72
N GLN A 119 -26.07 -14.62 -0.10
CA GLN A 119 -26.65 -15.89 -0.53
C GLN A 119 -25.61 -16.99 -0.83
N GLY A 120 -24.51 -17.04 -0.06
CA GLY A 120 -23.43 -18.01 -0.26
C GLY A 120 -22.52 -17.72 -1.46
N GLN A 121 -22.61 -16.53 -2.06
CA GLN A 121 -21.75 -16.07 -3.14
C GLN A 121 -20.84 -14.93 -2.69
N VAL A 122 -19.64 -14.89 -3.26
CA VAL A 122 -18.66 -13.83 -3.01
C VAL A 122 -18.81 -12.73 -4.06
N HIS A 123 -18.98 -11.50 -3.58
CA HIS A 123 -19.03 -10.27 -4.35
C HIS A 123 -17.78 -9.42 -4.04
N PRO A 124 -16.73 -9.47 -4.88
CA PRO A 124 -15.54 -8.64 -4.72
C PRO A 124 -15.88 -7.15 -4.64
N ARG A 125 -15.19 -6.42 -3.78
CA ARG A 125 -15.38 -4.96 -3.60
C ARG A 125 -14.11 -4.18 -3.87
N SER A 126 -13.01 -4.59 -3.26
CA SER A 126 -11.71 -3.98 -3.53
C SER A 126 -10.58 -4.99 -3.43
N TYR A 127 -9.53 -4.74 -4.18
CA TYR A 127 -8.33 -5.53 -4.17
C TYR A 127 -7.12 -4.65 -4.41
N ARG A 128 -6.05 -4.91 -3.67
CA ARG A 128 -4.76 -4.30 -3.90
C ARG A 128 -3.68 -5.31 -3.60
N ARG A 129 -2.55 -5.17 -4.28
CA ARG A 129 -1.39 -6.03 -4.05
C ARG A 129 -0.11 -5.22 -4.04
N SER A 130 0.84 -5.64 -3.22
CA SER A 130 2.21 -5.16 -3.24
C SER A 130 3.15 -6.31 -3.53
N GLY A 131 4.28 -6.01 -4.15
CA GLY A 131 5.36 -6.97 -4.39
C GLY A 131 6.61 -6.26 -4.89
N PRO A 132 7.66 -7.02 -5.24
CA PRO A 132 8.95 -6.48 -5.66
C PRO A 132 8.87 -5.56 -6.87
N TYR A 133 7.89 -5.76 -7.76
CA TYR A 133 7.67 -4.91 -8.92
C TYR A 133 7.36 -3.45 -8.57
N LEU A 134 6.81 -3.17 -7.37
CA LEU A 134 6.58 -1.79 -6.92
C LEU A 134 7.87 -1.05 -6.57
N LEU A 135 8.97 -1.77 -6.29
CA LEU A 135 10.25 -1.16 -5.99
C LEU A 135 10.75 -0.32 -7.17
N LEU A 136 10.60 -0.82 -8.39
CA LEU A 136 11.01 -0.10 -9.60
C LEU A 136 10.25 1.24 -9.74
N TYR A 137 8.93 1.23 -9.56
CA TYR A 137 8.11 2.43 -9.62
C TYR A 137 8.45 3.42 -8.50
N ALA A 138 8.69 2.92 -7.28
CA ALA A 138 9.12 3.74 -6.16
C ALA A 138 10.50 4.38 -6.42
N LEU A 139 11.43 3.64 -7.02
CA LEU A 139 12.75 4.13 -7.41
C LEU A 139 12.67 5.26 -8.43
N ILE A 140 11.87 5.08 -9.47
CA ILE A 140 11.63 6.11 -10.50
C ILE A 140 11.01 7.35 -9.85
N ALA A 141 9.97 7.18 -9.04
CA ALA A 141 9.31 8.29 -8.35
C ALA A 141 10.29 9.06 -7.43
N ALA A 142 11.06 8.36 -6.61
CA ALA A 142 12.04 8.97 -5.72
C ALA A 142 13.12 9.73 -6.49
N LEU A 143 13.62 9.17 -7.59
CA LEU A 143 14.65 9.78 -8.43
C LEU A 143 14.16 11.08 -9.08
N LEU A 144 12.89 11.12 -9.52
CA LEU A 144 12.28 12.31 -10.11
C LEU A 144 11.90 13.38 -9.08
N LEU A 145 11.40 12.98 -7.91
CA LEU A 145 10.92 13.91 -6.87
C LEU A 145 12.04 14.54 -6.04
N THR A 146 13.15 13.83 -5.84
CA THR A 146 14.30 14.31 -5.04
C THR A 146 14.82 15.68 -5.51
N PRO A 147 15.16 15.91 -6.80
CA PRO A 147 15.66 17.21 -7.24
C PRO A 147 14.62 18.32 -7.10
N LEU A 148 13.34 18.02 -7.31
CA LEU A 148 12.23 18.98 -7.19
C LEU A 148 12.07 19.46 -5.76
N LEU A 149 11.97 18.53 -4.80
CA LEU A 149 11.83 18.86 -3.39
C LEU A 149 13.08 19.53 -2.81
N ARG A 150 14.28 19.13 -3.27
CA ARG A 150 15.52 19.84 -2.91
C ARG A 150 15.48 21.30 -3.36
N GLY A 151 15.07 21.55 -4.62
CA GLY A 151 14.91 22.91 -5.14
C GLY A 151 13.94 23.74 -4.30
N LEU A 152 12.82 23.13 -3.90
CA LEU A 152 11.82 23.75 -3.03
C LEU A 152 12.38 24.08 -1.64
N CYS A 153 13.07 23.15 -0.99
CA CYS A 153 13.71 23.37 0.31
C CYS A 153 14.71 24.53 0.27
N ILE A 154 15.55 24.59 -0.78
CA ILE A 154 16.51 25.69 -0.97
C ILE A 154 15.77 27.02 -1.18
N ALA A 155 14.73 27.04 -2.02
CA ALA A 155 13.95 28.24 -2.29
C ALA A 155 13.27 28.77 -1.01
N ILE A 156 12.68 27.88 -0.20
CA ILE A 156 12.07 28.23 1.09
C ILE A 156 13.13 28.77 2.06
N TRP A 157 14.29 28.11 2.16
CA TRP A 157 15.38 28.54 3.02
C TRP A 157 15.87 29.95 2.66
N VAL A 158 16.12 30.22 1.36
CA VAL A 158 16.52 31.55 0.88
C VAL A 158 15.44 32.60 1.20
N ARG A 159 14.16 32.27 1.01
CA ARG A 159 13.05 33.18 1.33
C ARG A 159 13.02 33.54 2.81
N ILE A 160 13.15 32.57 3.71
CA ILE A 160 13.15 32.78 5.16
C ILE A 160 14.34 33.67 5.57
N HIS A 161 15.54 33.39 5.07
CA HIS A 161 16.73 34.16 5.46
C HIS A 161 16.77 35.57 4.87
N ARG A 162 16.21 35.80 3.66
CA ARG A 162 16.08 37.16 3.12
C ARG A 162 15.16 38.07 3.95
N THR A 163 14.14 37.51 4.61
CA THR A 163 13.24 38.29 5.49
C THR A 163 13.85 38.68 6.84
N ARG A 164 15.02 38.12 7.20
CA ARG A 164 15.67 38.34 8.50
C ARG A 164 16.84 39.33 8.49
N VAL A 165 17.15 39.96 7.35
CA VAL A 165 18.14 41.06 7.33
C VAL A 165 17.43 42.34 7.79
N PRO A 166 17.66 42.84 9.01
CA PRO A 166 17.15 44.15 9.39
C PRO A 166 17.77 45.17 8.43
N ARG A 167 16.93 45.98 7.77
CA ARG A 167 17.42 47.21 7.14
C ARG A 167 18.10 47.98 8.26
N SER A 168 19.43 48.05 8.24
CA SER A 168 20.15 48.99 9.08
C SER A 168 19.59 50.36 8.73
N THR A 169 18.81 50.91 9.65
CA THR A 169 18.32 52.27 9.63
C THR A 169 19.53 53.15 9.39
N GLY A 170 19.59 53.80 8.23
CA GLY A 170 20.62 54.76 7.93
C GLY A 170 20.58 55.85 8.98
N ALA A 171 21.57 55.85 9.88
CA ALA A 171 21.89 57.02 10.66
C ALA A 171 22.40 58.07 9.66
N ARG A 172 21.49 58.95 9.22
CA ARG A 172 21.87 60.30 8.80
C ARG A 172 22.48 60.95 10.04
N LEU A 173 23.78 61.19 9.99
CA LEU A 173 24.41 62.21 10.82
C LEU A 173 24.80 63.33 9.85
N ASP A 174 24.28 64.49 10.19
CA ASP A 174 24.48 65.79 9.55
C ASP A 174 25.93 66.26 9.61
#